data_AF-N6UV01-F1
#
_entry.id   AF-N6UV01-F1
#
_cell.length_a   1.000
_cell.length_b   1.000
_cell.length_c   1.000
_cell.angle_alpha   90.00
_cell.angle_beta   90.00
_cell.angle_gamma   90.00
#
_symmetry.space_group_name_H-M   'P 1'
#
loop_
_entity.id
_entity.type
_entity.pdbx_description
1 polymer ?
#
loop_
_entity_poly.entity_id
_entity_poly.type
_entity_poly.pdbx_seq_one_letter_code
_entity_poly.pdbx_strand_id
1 'polypeptide(L)'
;MAFSHMARCLRQGFQQLSNGNMRGPPKILLGFMIMPVRQASCLEVTKNMSLLSNEKKNTAINDFKLEEPQDNPLVVLIAWMMAKKKHTQKYADIWLQKGFDVLCVTVNPWQFLWPVTGTQVVAADILKFLEQNKSYSQMMLHGFSVGGYLWGEVMVQMAHEKERYQQVLDRFAGQVWDSAADVTEIHKGVPPAVFPRNKVMANALSKYIIYHMKTFDKVATRHYVRSSQMFHTNMVRAPALFLLSKTDPIGAERSNQRVRENWESMGMKVDWKVFEKSPHVGHFRKYPKEYVAQIYGFLDAVKMNRDAQKQDDDKLKIVQ
;
A
#
# COMPACT_ATOMS: atom_id res chain seq x y z
N MET A 1 -19.52 24.40 10.20
CA MET A 1 -18.54 24.61 11.31
C MET A 1 -18.00 23.30 11.90
N ALA A 2 -18.80 22.25 12.15
CA ALA A 2 -18.30 20.97 12.67
C ALA A 2 -17.27 20.27 11.75
N PHE A 3 -17.45 20.37 10.43
CA PHE A 3 -16.56 19.78 9.43
C PHE A 3 -15.15 20.39 9.39
N SER A 4 -15.01 21.71 9.53
CA SER A 4 -13.69 22.35 9.55
C SER A 4 -12.93 22.02 10.84
N HIS A 5 -13.65 21.88 11.95
CA HIS A 5 -13.07 21.48 13.24
C HIS A 5 -12.63 20.02 13.25
N MET A 6 -13.40 19.12 12.62
CA MET A 6 -13.07 17.70 12.45
C MET A 6 -11.92 17.47 11.48
N ALA A 7 -11.89 18.17 10.33
CA ALA A 7 -10.74 18.12 9.42
C ALA A 7 -9.46 18.56 10.15
N ARG A 8 -9.56 19.54 11.07
CA ARG A 8 -8.46 19.99 11.93
C ARG A 8 -8.06 18.92 12.96
N CYS A 9 -9.01 18.30 13.66
CA CYS A 9 -8.73 17.24 14.64
C CYS A 9 -8.19 15.96 14.00
N LEU A 10 -8.73 15.51 12.87
CA LEU A 10 -8.20 14.38 12.10
C LEU A 10 -6.81 14.72 11.54
N ARG A 11 -6.61 15.93 10.98
CA ARG A 11 -5.29 16.39 10.54
C ARG A 11 -4.29 16.43 11.70
N GLN A 12 -4.69 16.86 12.90
CA GLN A 12 -3.85 16.87 14.10
C GLN A 12 -3.57 15.46 14.65
N GLY A 13 -4.57 14.57 14.67
CA GLY A 13 -4.40 13.17 15.07
C GLY A 13 -3.50 12.40 14.11
N PHE A 14 -3.69 12.57 12.80
CA PHE A 14 -2.81 12.01 11.76
C PHE A 14 -1.41 12.65 11.79
N GLN A 15 -1.29 13.95 12.13
CA GLN A 15 0.01 14.58 12.36
C GLN A 15 0.72 14.02 13.60
N GLN A 16 0.02 13.69 14.69
CA GLN A 16 0.62 13.05 15.86
C GLN A 16 1.09 11.62 15.56
N LEU A 17 0.34 10.86 14.75
CA LEU A 17 0.77 9.55 14.23
C LEU A 17 1.98 9.67 13.29
N SER A 18 2.07 10.74 12.50
CA SER A 18 3.19 11.02 11.57
C SER A 18 4.43 11.65 12.25
N ASN A 19 4.24 12.41 13.33
CA ASN A 19 5.27 13.15 14.07
C ASN A 19 5.57 12.56 15.45
N GLY A 20 5.44 11.24 15.66
CA GLY A 20 5.78 10.60 16.94
C GLY A 20 7.21 10.96 17.40
N ASN A 21 7.31 12.03 18.19
CA ASN A 21 8.54 12.58 18.74
C ASN A 21 8.89 11.77 19.98
N MET A 22 9.56 10.64 19.77
CA MET A 22 10.14 9.84 20.83
C MET A 22 11.59 10.29 20.98
N ARG A 23 11.92 10.91 22.13
CA ARG A 23 13.30 11.19 22.53
C ARG A 23 14.12 9.89 22.36
N GLY A 24 15.08 9.90 21.45
CA GLY A 24 15.99 8.77 21.23
C GLY A 24 17.07 8.71 22.32
N PRO A 25 17.65 7.52 22.60
CA PRO A 25 18.82 7.39 23.45
C PRO A 25 20.06 7.98 22.73
N PRO A 26 21.18 8.23 23.43
CA PRO A 26 22.33 8.93 22.86
C PRO A 26 22.90 8.19 21.64
N LYS A 27 23.38 8.98 20.68
CA LYS A 27 23.95 8.52 19.41
C LYS A 27 25.20 7.68 19.66
N ILE A 28 25.10 6.37 19.45
CA ILE A 28 26.28 5.54 19.18
C ILE A 28 26.52 5.62 17.68
N LEU A 29 27.67 6.20 17.31
CA LEU A 29 28.11 6.36 15.93
C LEU A 29 28.59 5.00 15.41
N LEU A 30 27.67 4.17 14.90
CA LEU A 30 28.05 3.04 14.06
C LEU A 30 28.37 3.60 12.67
N GLY A 31 29.64 3.55 12.28
CA GLY A 31 30.08 3.92 10.92
C GLY A 31 29.48 2.97 9.90
N PHE A 32 28.38 3.37 9.28
CA PHE A 32 27.91 2.74 8.05
C PHE A 32 28.61 3.42 6.88
N MET A 33 29.31 2.64 6.07
CA MET A 33 29.76 3.07 4.75
C MET A 33 28.51 3.25 3.88
N ILE A 34 27.94 4.46 3.88
CA ILE A 34 26.86 4.84 2.98
C ILE A 34 27.52 5.09 1.63
N MET A 35 27.45 4.11 0.73
CA MET A 35 27.76 4.37 -0.67
C MET A 35 26.87 5.52 -1.17
N PRO A 36 27.40 6.43 -2.01
CA PRO A 36 26.60 7.52 -2.54
C PRO A 36 25.42 6.94 -3.32
N VAL A 37 24.22 7.09 -2.78
CA VAL A 37 22.98 6.69 -3.44
C VAL A 37 22.86 7.55 -4.69
N ARG A 38 22.97 6.94 -5.88
CA ARG A 38 22.57 7.60 -7.13
C ARG A 38 21.18 8.17 -6.89
N GLN A 39 21.02 9.48 -7.06
CA GLN A 39 19.76 10.15 -6.83
C GLN A 39 18.74 9.59 -7.84
N ALA A 40 17.82 8.75 -7.37
CA ALA A 40 16.78 8.18 -8.19
C ALA A 40 16.03 9.30 -8.90
N SER A 41 15.74 9.12 -10.19
CA SER A 41 14.92 10.05 -10.93
C SER A 41 13.48 9.97 -10.42
N CYS A 42 12.79 11.11 -10.43
CA CYS A 42 11.41 11.23 -9.97
C CYS A 42 10.62 11.99 -11.02
N LEU A 43 9.67 11.31 -11.65
CA LEU A 43 8.75 11.85 -12.63
C LEU A 43 7.36 11.98 -11.97
N GLU A 44 6.85 13.21 -11.88
CA GLU A 44 5.50 13.44 -11.35
C GLU A 44 4.47 13.07 -12.42
N VAL A 45 3.58 12.11 -12.11
CA VAL A 45 2.49 11.67 -12.99
C VAL A 45 1.25 12.54 -12.70
N THR A 46 0.93 12.68 -11.41
CA THR A 46 -0.09 13.58 -10.87
C THR A 46 0.36 14.08 -9.50
N LYS A 47 -0.39 15.01 -8.90
CA LYS A 47 -0.15 15.44 -7.50
C LYS A 47 -0.17 14.28 -6.49
N ASN A 48 -0.79 13.14 -6.83
CA ASN A 48 -0.94 11.97 -5.99
C ASN A 48 0.00 10.82 -6.38
N MET A 49 0.64 10.88 -7.56
CA MET A 49 1.40 9.79 -8.16
C MET A 49 2.74 10.27 -8.71
N SER A 50 3.82 9.63 -8.31
CA SER A 50 5.16 9.88 -8.87
C SER A 50 5.86 8.57 -9.18
N LEU A 51 6.45 8.47 -10.37
CA LEU A 51 7.27 7.35 -10.79
C LEU A 51 8.73 7.59 -10.41
N LEU A 52 9.33 6.65 -9.68
CA LEU A 52 10.73 6.66 -9.28
C LEU A 52 11.52 5.59 -10.04
N SER A 53 12.72 5.94 -10.50
CA SER A 53 13.58 5.04 -11.29
C SER A 53 15.06 5.25 -10.99
N ASN A 54 15.88 4.20 -11.14
CA ASN A 54 17.35 4.33 -11.00
C ASN A 54 17.98 5.14 -12.14
N GLU A 55 17.39 5.04 -13.32
CA GLU A 55 17.81 5.78 -14.51
C GLU A 55 16.95 7.01 -14.69
N LYS A 56 17.54 8.06 -15.27
CA LYS A 56 16.79 9.28 -15.58
C LYS A 56 15.84 8.99 -16.73
N LYS A 57 14.55 8.89 -16.43
CA LYS A 57 13.50 8.84 -17.46
C LYS A 57 13.38 10.25 -18.04
N ASN A 58 14.01 10.51 -19.19
CA ASN A 58 13.83 11.76 -19.95
C ASN A 58 12.55 11.64 -20.80
N THR A 59 11.45 11.23 -20.18
CA THR A 59 10.23 10.83 -20.87
C THR A 59 9.12 11.80 -20.44
N ALA A 60 8.45 12.43 -21.40
CA ALA A 60 7.24 13.17 -21.06
C ALA A 60 6.12 12.17 -20.72
N ILE A 61 5.19 12.57 -19.85
CA ILE A 61 3.96 11.83 -19.63
C ILE A 61 2.87 12.57 -20.38
N ASN A 62 2.24 11.87 -21.33
CA ASN A 62 1.04 12.35 -21.99
C ASN A 62 -0.12 11.43 -21.62
N ASP A 63 -1.11 12.01 -20.94
CA ASP A 63 -2.31 11.29 -20.48
C ASP A 63 -2.00 9.94 -19.80
N PHE A 64 -1.11 9.95 -18.81
CA PHE A 64 -0.63 8.79 -18.04
C PHE A 64 0.23 7.78 -18.82
N LYS A 65 0.43 7.95 -20.12
CA LYS A 65 1.31 7.10 -20.93
C LYS A 65 2.73 7.63 -20.96
N LEU A 66 3.70 6.75 -20.74
CA LEU A 66 5.12 7.00 -20.95
C LEU A 66 5.42 6.89 -22.46
N GLU A 67 6.20 7.82 -23.01
CA GLU A 67 6.57 7.82 -24.44
C GLU A 67 7.38 6.58 -24.82
N GLU A 68 8.31 6.18 -23.94
CA GLU A 68 9.16 5.02 -24.18
C GLU A 68 8.63 3.77 -23.47
N PRO A 69 8.72 2.59 -24.09
CA PRO A 69 8.53 1.32 -23.40
C PRO A 69 9.50 1.16 -22.22
N GLN A 70 9.10 0.34 -21.26
CA GLN A 70 9.84 0.14 -20.01
C GLN A 70 10.09 -1.35 -19.86
N ASP A 71 11.36 -1.73 -19.73
CA ASP A 71 11.76 -3.14 -19.58
C ASP A 71 11.85 -3.56 -18.11
N ASN A 72 11.96 -2.59 -17.20
CA ASN A 72 12.00 -2.83 -15.76
C ASN A 72 10.65 -3.35 -15.25
N PRO A 73 10.62 -4.19 -14.19
CA PRO A 73 9.38 -4.47 -13.49
C PRO A 73 8.92 -3.26 -12.67
N LEU A 74 7.63 -3.20 -12.33
CA LEU A 74 7.02 -2.08 -11.59
C LEU A 74 6.60 -2.50 -10.18
N VAL A 75 6.78 -1.62 -9.19
CA VAL A 75 6.06 -1.70 -7.92
C VAL A 75 5.08 -0.54 -7.79
N VAL A 76 3.81 -0.85 -7.57
CA VAL A 76 2.81 0.13 -7.15
C VAL A 76 2.89 0.25 -5.63
N LEU A 77 3.56 1.30 -5.17
CA LEU A 77 3.79 1.56 -3.74
C LEU A 77 2.73 2.54 -3.23
N ILE A 78 1.74 2.03 -2.51
CA ILE A 78 0.62 2.83 -1.99
C ILE A 78 0.92 3.21 -0.54
N ALA A 79 1.33 4.46 -0.34
CA ALA A 79 1.77 4.94 0.95
C ALA A 79 0.61 5.12 1.95
N TRP A 80 0.97 5.13 3.23
CA TRP A 80 0.04 5.47 4.30
C TRP A 80 -0.35 6.96 4.23
N MET A 81 -1.45 7.30 4.90
CA MET A 81 -1.97 8.66 4.88
C MET A 81 -0.97 9.67 5.48
N MET A 82 -0.80 10.81 4.80
CA MET A 82 0.15 11.88 5.18
C MET A 82 1.63 11.46 5.19
N ALA A 83 2.00 10.39 4.49
CA ALA A 83 3.40 10.06 4.28
C ALA A 83 4.13 11.22 3.57
N LYS A 84 5.33 11.56 4.07
CA LYS A 84 6.21 12.54 3.41
C LYS A 84 7.06 11.81 2.38
N LYS A 85 7.43 12.48 1.27
CA LYS A 85 8.31 11.92 0.22
C LYS A 85 9.56 11.24 0.81
N LYS A 86 10.22 11.87 1.79
CA LYS A 86 11.39 11.29 2.46
C LYS A 86 11.15 9.97 3.20
N HIS A 87 9.91 9.72 3.64
CA HIS A 87 9.56 8.48 4.33
C HIS A 87 9.33 7.37 3.32
N THR A 88 8.56 7.64 2.27
CA THR A 88 8.28 6.67 1.20
C THR A 88 9.51 6.32 0.40
N GLN A 89 10.44 7.27 0.21
CA GLN A 89 11.68 7.04 -0.54
C GLN A 89 12.46 5.84 -0.01
N LYS A 90 12.59 5.69 1.31
CA LYS A 90 13.36 4.57 1.89
C LYS A 90 12.78 3.19 1.56
N TYR A 91 11.46 3.11 1.36
CA TYR A 91 10.80 1.88 0.96
C TYR A 91 10.88 1.68 -0.55
N ALA A 92 10.79 2.76 -1.33
CA ALA A 92 11.06 2.72 -2.77
C ALA A 92 12.50 2.24 -3.05
N ASP A 93 13.48 2.70 -2.28
CA ASP A 93 14.89 2.32 -2.42
C ASP A 93 15.11 0.80 -2.31
N ILE A 94 14.32 0.10 -1.48
CA ILE A 94 14.38 -1.37 -1.36
C ILE A 94 14.08 -2.04 -2.70
N TRP A 95 13.08 -1.54 -3.42
CA TRP A 95 12.63 -2.04 -4.72
C TRP A 95 13.52 -1.58 -5.87
N LEU A 96 13.95 -0.31 -5.84
CA LEU A 96 14.91 0.24 -6.79
C LEU A 96 16.22 -0.56 -6.78
N GLN A 97 16.72 -0.97 -5.61
CA GLN A 97 17.91 -1.83 -5.50
C GLN A 97 17.71 -3.23 -6.12
N LYS A 98 16.47 -3.65 -6.36
CA LYS A 98 16.12 -4.90 -7.04
C LYS A 98 15.72 -4.70 -8.50
N GLY A 99 15.97 -3.51 -9.05
CA GLY A 99 15.75 -3.18 -10.46
C GLY A 99 14.30 -2.80 -10.80
N PHE A 100 13.44 -2.60 -9.81
CA PHE A 100 12.07 -2.15 -10.06
C PHE A 100 12.02 -0.64 -10.25
N ASP A 101 11.19 -0.17 -11.18
CA ASP A 101 10.63 1.16 -11.12
C ASP A 101 9.51 1.20 -10.05
N VAL A 102 9.28 2.35 -9.42
CA VAL A 102 8.33 2.47 -8.29
C VAL A 102 7.33 3.59 -8.54
N LEU A 103 6.07 3.22 -8.79
CA LEU A 103 4.95 4.15 -8.80
C LEU A 103 4.51 4.41 -7.36
N CYS A 104 4.98 5.51 -6.78
CA CYS A 104 4.57 5.96 -5.46
C CYS A 104 3.23 6.67 -5.52
N VAL A 105 2.26 6.18 -4.76
CA VAL A 105 0.90 6.71 -4.69
C VAL A 105 0.61 7.20 -3.28
N THR A 106 0.02 8.39 -3.17
CA THR A 106 -0.37 8.98 -1.88
C THR A 106 -1.80 9.49 -1.93
N VAL A 107 -2.49 9.46 -0.78
CA VAL A 107 -3.79 10.10 -0.59
C VAL A 107 -3.76 10.94 0.68
N ASN A 108 -4.54 12.02 0.70
CA ASN A 108 -4.66 12.89 1.85
C ASN A 108 -5.99 12.67 2.61
N PRO A 109 -6.12 13.13 3.87
CA PRO A 109 -7.33 12.94 4.66
C PRO A 109 -8.61 13.51 4.04
N TRP A 110 -8.51 14.58 3.24
CA TRP A 110 -9.68 15.15 2.58
C TRP A 110 -10.17 14.24 1.45
N GLN A 111 -9.25 13.72 0.63
CA GLN A 111 -9.58 12.74 -0.41
C GLN A 111 -10.18 11.47 0.19
N PHE A 112 -9.64 11.02 1.33
CA PHE A 112 -10.17 9.87 2.05
C PHE A 112 -11.61 10.11 2.51
N LEU A 113 -11.89 11.25 3.15
CA LEU A 113 -13.23 11.58 3.66
C LEU A 113 -14.30 11.72 2.56
N TRP A 114 -13.91 12.02 1.32
CA TRP A 114 -14.81 12.19 0.19
C TRP A 114 -14.42 11.25 -0.95
N PRO A 115 -14.74 9.94 -0.86
CA PRO A 115 -14.23 8.94 -1.80
C PRO A 115 -14.50 9.27 -3.27
N VAL A 116 -15.74 9.67 -3.61
CA VAL A 116 -16.17 9.90 -4.99
C VAL A 116 -15.34 10.96 -5.71
N THR A 117 -15.07 12.10 -5.06
CA THR A 117 -14.26 13.20 -5.62
C THR A 117 -12.79 13.15 -5.18
N GLY A 118 -12.43 12.14 -4.39
CA GLY A 118 -11.16 12.00 -3.71
C GLY A 118 -10.46 10.71 -4.11
N THR A 119 -10.55 9.67 -3.29
CA THR A 119 -9.81 8.43 -3.51
C THR A 119 -10.23 7.64 -4.75
N GLN A 120 -11.47 7.75 -5.22
CA GLN A 120 -11.91 7.09 -6.45
C GLN A 120 -11.30 7.73 -7.69
N VAL A 121 -11.05 9.05 -7.66
CA VAL A 121 -10.29 9.73 -8.72
C VAL A 121 -8.85 9.21 -8.74
N VAL A 122 -8.21 9.09 -7.57
CA VAL A 122 -6.84 8.54 -7.48
C VAL A 122 -6.81 7.06 -7.91
N ALA A 123 -7.83 6.27 -7.57
CA ALA A 123 -7.95 4.88 -8.02
C ALA A 123 -8.06 4.78 -9.56
N ALA A 124 -8.83 5.68 -10.18
CA ALA A 124 -8.94 5.77 -11.63
C ALA A 124 -7.60 6.17 -12.27
N ASP A 125 -6.88 7.12 -11.68
CA ASP A 125 -5.55 7.54 -12.14
C ASP A 125 -4.54 6.37 -12.10
N ILE A 126 -4.54 5.57 -11.02
CA ILE A 126 -3.72 4.34 -10.93
C ILE A 126 -4.09 3.39 -12.06
N LEU A 127 -5.38 3.07 -12.21
CA LEU A 127 -5.85 2.10 -13.20
C LEU A 127 -5.51 2.54 -14.63
N LYS A 128 -5.71 3.82 -14.94
CA LYS A 128 -5.37 4.42 -16.23
C LYS A 128 -3.87 4.34 -16.50
N PHE A 129 -3.03 4.67 -15.52
CA PHE A 129 -1.57 4.51 -15.68
C PHE A 129 -1.18 3.07 -15.96
N LEU A 130 -1.73 2.11 -15.21
CA LEU A 130 -1.42 0.70 -15.41
C LEU A 130 -1.86 0.22 -16.80
N GLU A 131 -3.06 0.59 -17.26
CA GLU A 131 -3.59 0.22 -18.57
C GLU A 131 -2.76 0.80 -19.73
N GLN A 132 -2.36 2.07 -19.64
CA GLN A 132 -1.62 2.78 -20.69
C GLN A 132 -0.17 2.28 -20.83
N ASN A 133 0.44 1.80 -19.73
CA ASN A 133 1.85 1.39 -19.70
C ASN A 133 1.98 -0.13 -19.64
N LYS A 134 1.60 -0.81 -20.74
CA LYS A 134 1.62 -2.27 -20.87
C LYS A 134 3.02 -2.89 -20.87
N SER A 135 4.04 -2.09 -21.19
CA SER A 135 5.45 -2.49 -21.21
C SER A 135 5.94 -3.00 -19.85
N TYR A 136 5.39 -2.47 -18.74
CA TYR A 136 5.55 -3.04 -17.40
C TYR A 136 4.89 -4.42 -17.32
N SER A 137 5.56 -5.44 -17.83
CA SER A 137 5.02 -6.80 -17.99
C SER A 137 4.97 -7.59 -16.68
N GLN A 138 5.72 -7.17 -15.66
CA GLN A 138 5.67 -7.73 -14.32
C GLN A 138 5.52 -6.61 -13.29
N MET A 139 4.55 -6.78 -12.39
CA MET A 139 4.20 -5.80 -11.38
C MET A 139 4.12 -6.43 -9.97
N MET A 140 4.42 -5.62 -8.96
CA MET A 140 4.20 -5.94 -7.55
C MET A 140 3.31 -4.87 -6.92
N LEU A 141 2.53 -5.26 -5.91
CA LEU A 141 1.86 -4.32 -5.02
C LEU A 141 2.66 -4.18 -3.73
N HIS A 142 2.76 -2.96 -3.21
CA HIS A 142 3.25 -2.71 -1.86
C HIS A 142 2.39 -1.65 -1.19
N GLY A 143 1.38 -2.08 -0.43
CA GLY A 143 0.44 -1.19 0.22
C GLY A 143 0.68 -1.07 1.72
N PHE A 144 0.57 0.17 2.23
CA PHE A 144 0.70 0.49 3.64
C PHE A 144 -0.61 1.00 4.22
N SER A 145 -1.05 0.50 5.38
CA SER A 145 -2.19 1.08 6.10
C SER A 145 -3.44 1.22 5.20
N VAL A 146 -3.91 2.45 4.95
CA VAL A 146 -5.01 2.79 4.04
C VAL A 146 -4.78 2.36 2.58
N GLY A 147 -3.58 1.90 2.22
CA GLY A 147 -3.29 1.35 0.91
C GLY A 147 -4.15 0.15 0.54
N GLY A 148 -4.53 -0.68 1.51
CA GLY A 148 -5.48 -1.78 1.28
C GLY A 148 -6.84 -1.28 0.82
N TYR A 149 -7.33 -0.21 1.44
CA TYR A 149 -8.55 0.48 1.02
C TYR A 149 -8.42 1.12 -0.36
N LEU A 150 -7.34 1.86 -0.63
CA LEU A 150 -7.19 2.50 -1.95
C LEU A 150 -7.13 1.45 -3.06
N TRP A 151 -6.41 0.34 -2.85
CA TRP A 151 -6.38 -0.76 -3.81
C TRP A 151 -7.73 -1.45 -3.95
N GLY A 152 -8.50 -1.58 -2.87
CA GLY A 152 -9.88 -2.04 -2.93
C GLY A 152 -10.76 -1.16 -3.84
N GLU A 153 -10.60 0.17 -3.82
CA GLU A 153 -11.29 1.07 -4.76
C GLU A 153 -10.85 0.85 -6.22
N VAL A 154 -9.56 0.59 -6.47
CA VAL A 154 -9.07 0.21 -7.82
C VAL A 154 -9.76 -1.08 -8.27
N MET A 155 -9.86 -2.09 -7.39
CA MET A 155 -10.53 -3.34 -7.69
C MET A 155 -12.04 -3.17 -7.92
N VAL A 156 -12.70 -2.23 -7.23
CA VAL A 156 -14.11 -1.90 -7.52
C VAL A 156 -14.27 -1.46 -8.96
N GLN A 157 -13.39 -0.57 -9.45
CA GLN A 157 -13.44 -0.11 -10.84
C GLN A 157 -13.09 -1.23 -11.82
N MET A 158 -12.07 -2.04 -11.53
CA MET A 158 -11.72 -3.21 -12.35
C MET A 158 -12.86 -4.21 -12.46
N ALA A 159 -13.63 -4.43 -11.38
CA ALA A 159 -14.76 -5.34 -11.37
C ALA A 159 -15.93 -4.88 -12.26
N HIS A 160 -16.06 -3.58 -12.55
CA HIS A 160 -17.09 -3.06 -13.44
C HIS A 160 -16.79 -3.32 -14.92
N GLU A 161 -15.52 -3.44 -15.30
CA GLU A 161 -15.08 -3.72 -16.68
C GLU A 161 -14.02 -4.85 -16.66
N LYS A 162 -14.39 -6.01 -16.09
CA LYS A 162 -13.44 -7.09 -15.79
C LYS A 162 -12.64 -7.53 -17.01
N GLU A 163 -13.29 -7.71 -18.15
CA GLU A 163 -12.66 -8.18 -19.39
C GLU A 163 -11.58 -7.20 -19.87
N ARG A 164 -11.83 -5.88 -19.76
CA ARG A 164 -10.88 -4.83 -20.15
C ARG A 164 -9.62 -4.85 -19.28
N TYR A 165 -9.80 -5.02 -17.97
CA TYR A 165 -8.72 -4.91 -16.99
C TYR A 165 -8.07 -6.26 -16.64
N GLN A 166 -8.50 -7.37 -17.22
CA GLN A 166 -7.87 -8.68 -17.01
C GLN A 166 -6.37 -8.64 -17.33
N GLN A 167 -5.98 -8.02 -18.44
CA GLN A 167 -4.58 -7.80 -18.82
C GLN A 167 -3.76 -6.99 -17.79
N VAL A 168 -4.41 -6.19 -16.93
CA VAL A 168 -3.74 -5.47 -15.83
C VAL A 168 -3.53 -6.42 -14.66
N LEU A 169 -4.56 -7.21 -14.32
CA LEU A 169 -4.51 -8.19 -13.23
C LEU A 169 -3.45 -9.26 -13.46
N ASP A 170 -3.36 -9.78 -14.69
CA ASP A 170 -2.46 -10.88 -15.06
C ASP A 170 -0.96 -10.52 -14.93
N ARG A 171 -0.63 -9.22 -14.87
CA ARG A 171 0.74 -8.74 -14.74
C ARG A 171 1.23 -8.66 -13.30
N PHE A 172 0.35 -8.78 -12.30
CA PHE A 172 0.76 -8.76 -10.89
C PHE A 172 1.34 -10.12 -10.48
N ALA A 173 2.63 -10.13 -10.13
CA ALA A 173 3.34 -11.33 -9.71
C ALA A 173 3.33 -11.54 -8.19
N GLY A 174 3.01 -10.50 -7.40
CA GLY A 174 2.92 -10.62 -5.95
C GLY A 174 2.50 -9.33 -5.25
N GLN A 175 2.20 -9.46 -3.96
CA GLN A 175 1.60 -8.40 -3.15
C GLN A 175 2.27 -8.32 -1.79
N VAL A 176 2.59 -7.12 -1.32
CA VAL A 176 3.12 -6.88 0.03
C VAL A 176 2.19 -5.91 0.75
N TRP A 177 1.74 -6.29 1.94
CA TRP A 177 0.84 -5.50 2.77
C TRP A 177 1.48 -5.24 4.13
N ASP A 178 1.91 -4.00 4.35
CA ASP A 178 2.48 -3.53 5.62
C ASP A 178 1.41 -2.80 6.44
N SER A 179 1.10 -3.36 7.61
CA SER A 179 0.13 -2.77 8.55
C SER A 179 -1.21 -2.43 7.88
N ALA A 180 -1.71 -3.25 6.94
CA ALA A 180 -2.93 -2.93 6.21
C ALA A 180 -4.10 -2.69 7.19
N ALA A 181 -4.81 -1.59 6.97
CA ALA A 181 -5.86 -1.13 7.88
C ALA A 181 -7.22 -1.36 7.23
N ASP A 182 -8.07 -2.15 7.89
CA ASP A 182 -9.48 -2.24 7.52
C ASP A 182 -10.19 -0.96 7.96
N VAL A 183 -10.60 -0.16 6.98
CA VAL A 183 -11.32 1.11 7.20
C VAL A 183 -12.61 0.90 8.00
N THR A 184 -13.23 -0.28 7.90
CA THR A 184 -14.43 -0.58 8.69
C THR A 184 -14.14 -0.76 10.19
N GLU A 185 -12.88 -1.00 10.55
CA GLU A 185 -12.43 -1.27 11.93
C GLU A 185 -11.58 -0.14 12.54
N ILE A 186 -11.33 0.97 11.83
CA ILE A 186 -10.50 2.09 12.34
C ILE A 186 -11.03 2.69 13.64
N HIS A 187 -12.34 2.60 13.88
CA HIS A 187 -12.97 3.05 15.14
C HIS A 187 -12.51 2.25 16.36
N LYS A 188 -11.90 1.07 16.17
CA LYS A 188 -11.31 0.25 17.23
C LYS A 188 -9.84 0.62 17.46
N GLY A 189 -9.10 0.78 16.37
CA GLY A 189 -7.64 0.93 16.41
C GLY A 189 -7.11 2.36 16.54
N VAL A 190 -7.72 3.30 15.82
CA VAL A 190 -7.26 4.70 15.79
C VAL A 190 -7.43 5.39 17.15
N PRO A 191 -8.58 5.26 17.85
CA PRO A 191 -8.75 5.98 19.10
C PRO A 191 -7.73 5.66 20.22
N PRO A 192 -7.41 4.39 20.53
CA PRO A 192 -6.37 4.09 21.51
C PRO A 192 -4.96 4.43 20.99
N ALA A 193 -4.73 4.47 19.67
CA ALA A 193 -3.45 4.93 19.11
C ALA A 193 -3.25 6.45 19.30
N VAL A 194 -4.31 7.25 19.15
CA VAL A 194 -4.28 8.71 19.32
C VAL A 194 -4.30 9.09 20.80
N PHE A 195 -5.09 8.41 21.63
CA PHE A 195 -5.24 8.70 23.06
C PHE A 195 -4.84 7.51 23.94
N PRO A 196 -3.57 7.07 23.92
CA PRO A 196 -3.13 5.85 24.60
C PRO A 196 -3.27 5.90 26.13
N ARG A 197 -3.32 7.10 26.71
CA ARG A 197 -3.43 7.32 28.17
C ARG A 197 -4.77 7.92 28.61
N ASN A 198 -5.68 8.21 27.68
CA ASN A 198 -6.96 8.84 28.00
C ASN A 198 -8.13 8.06 27.38
N LYS A 199 -8.65 7.09 28.16
CA LYS A 199 -9.74 6.21 27.73
C LYS A 199 -11.05 6.96 27.45
N VAL A 200 -11.31 8.06 28.16
CA VAL A 200 -12.51 8.87 27.94
C VAL A 200 -12.47 9.52 26.54
N MET A 201 -11.35 10.15 26.19
CA MET A 201 -11.15 10.73 24.86
C MET A 201 -11.08 9.67 23.76
N ALA A 202 -10.45 8.52 24.01
CA ALA A 202 -10.44 7.40 23.07
C ALA A 202 -11.88 6.90 22.79
N ASN A 203 -12.70 6.71 23.83
CA ASN A 203 -14.07 6.27 23.67
C ASN A 203 -14.94 7.33 22.96
N ALA A 204 -14.74 8.61 23.26
CA ALA A 204 -15.42 9.70 22.58
C ALA A 204 -15.09 9.70 21.07
N LEU A 205 -13.80 9.56 20.71
CA LEU A 205 -13.37 9.49 19.32
C LEU A 205 -13.90 8.23 18.62
N SER A 206 -13.92 7.07 19.30
CA SER A 206 -14.50 5.83 18.75
C SER A 206 -15.99 6.01 18.40
N LYS A 207 -16.79 6.51 19.35
CA LYS A 207 -18.23 6.80 19.14
C LYS A 207 -18.43 7.79 18.01
N TYR A 208 -17.57 8.81 17.92
CA TYR A 208 -17.60 9.78 16.85
C TYR A 208 -17.34 9.17 15.47
N ILE A 209 -16.31 8.33 15.33
CA ILE A 209 -16.01 7.65 14.07
C ILE A 209 -17.21 6.78 13.65
N ILE A 210 -17.79 6.02 14.58
CA ILE A 210 -18.97 5.18 14.30
C ILE A 210 -20.15 6.04 13.85
N TYR A 211 -20.44 7.14 14.56
CA TYR A 211 -21.49 8.09 14.19
C TYR A 211 -21.26 8.63 12.77
N HIS A 212 -20.06 9.15 12.50
CA HIS A 212 -19.70 9.67 11.17
C HIS A 212 -19.89 8.61 10.09
N MET A 213 -19.39 7.39 10.30
CA MET A 213 -19.55 6.32 9.33
C MET A 213 -21.03 6.00 9.07
N LYS A 214 -21.89 6.00 10.10
CA LYS A 214 -23.33 5.79 9.89
C LYS A 214 -24.02 6.96 9.18
N THR A 215 -23.71 8.19 9.56
CA THR A 215 -24.34 9.40 8.99
C THR A 215 -23.96 9.60 7.52
N PHE A 216 -22.73 9.30 7.14
CA PHE A 216 -22.22 9.51 5.78
C PHE A 216 -22.26 8.25 4.92
N ASP A 217 -23.20 7.34 5.17
CA ASP A 217 -23.30 6.07 4.45
C ASP A 217 -23.35 6.24 2.93
N LYS A 218 -24.31 7.04 2.44
CA LYS A 218 -24.53 7.28 1.01
C LYS A 218 -23.37 8.00 0.32
N VAL A 219 -22.53 8.72 1.07
CA VAL A 219 -21.50 9.61 0.52
C VAL A 219 -20.09 9.03 0.66
N ALA A 220 -19.82 8.25 1.72
CA ALA A 220 -18.50 7.74 2.02
C ALA A 220 -18.50 6.27 2.47
N THR A 221 -19.31 5.90 3.47
CA THR A 221 -19.12 4.59 4.14
C THR A 221 -19.42 3.40 3.26
N ARG A 222 -20.42 3.49 2.38
CA ARG A 222 -20.68 2.43 1.40
C ARG A 222 -19.45 2.11 0.53
N HIS A 223 -18.63 3.11 0.25
CA HIS A 223 -17.40 2.95 -0.54
C HIS A 223 -16.32 2.25 0.29
N TYR A 224 -16.12 2.64 1.55
CA TYR A 224 -15.22 1.93 2.47
C TYR A 224 -15.60 0.44 2.64
N VAL A 225 -16.89 0.16 2.81
CA VAL A 225 -17.39 -1.22 2.95
C VAL A 225 -17.18 -1.99 1.66
N ARG A 226 -17.51 -1.40 0.50
CA ARG A 226 -17.34 -2.07 -0.80
C ARG A 226 -15.88 -2.32 -1.13
N SER A 227 -15.00 -1.36 -0.86
CA SER A 227 -13.56 -1.52 -1.01
C SER A 227 -13.00 -2.61 -0.08
N SER A 228 -13.43 -2.64 1.19
CA SER A 228 -13.06 -3.70 2.13
C SER A 228 -13.49 -5.09 1.62
N GLN A 229 -14.73 -5.22 1.13
CA GLN A 229 -15.20 -6.47 0.50
C GLN A 229 -14.30 -6.90 -0.67
N MET A 230 -13.96 -5.96 -1.58
CA MET A 230 -13.07 -6.25 -2.71
C MET A 230 -11.66 -6.64 -2.24
N PHE A 231 -11.16 -6.04 -1.17
CA PHE A 231 -9.88 -6.44 -0.59
C PHE A 231 -9.92 -7.85 -0.02
N HIS A 232 -11.00 -8.23 0.67
CA HIS A 232 -11.18 -9.59 1.19
C HIS A 232 -11.35 -10.65 0.10
N THR A 233 -12.00 -10.34 -1.01
CA THR A 233 -12.21 -11.30 -2.12
C THR A 233 -11.11 -11.28 -3.18
N ASN A 234 -10.27 -10.25 -3.15
CA ASN A 234 -9.08 -9.95 -3.96
C ASN A 234 -9.08 -10.48 -5.40
N MET A 235 -9.10 -9.55 -6.36
CA MET A 235 -8.99 -9.89 -7.78
C MET A 235 -7.57 -10.27 -8.20
N VAL A 236 -6.54 -9.84 -7.46
CA VAL A 236 -5.14 -10.18 -7.75
C VAL A 236 -4.83 -11.56 -7.17
N ARG A 237 -4.82 -12.58 -8.03
CA ARG A 237 -4.57 -13.99 -7.67
C ARG A 237 -3.08 -14.35 -7.60
N ALA A 238 -2.29 -13.47 -7.00
CA ALA A 238 -0.85 -13.64 -6.85
C ALA A 238 -0.45 -13.86 -5.38
N PRO A 239 0.70 -14.53 -5.10
CA PRO A 239 1.20 -14.68 -3.74
C PRO A 239 1.28 -13.35 -2.98
N ALA A 240 1.12 -13.40 -1.66
CA ALA A 240 1.13 -12.22 -0.81
C ALA A 240 2.08 -12.38 0.39
N LEU A 241 2.65 -11.27 0.85
CA LEU A 241 3.39 -11.14 2.10
C LEU A 241 2.71 -10.10 2.97
N PHE A 242 2.33 -10.48 4.19
CA PHE A 242 1.84 -9.55 5.21
C PHE A 242 2.91 -9.26 6.24
N LEU A 243 3.14 -7.99 6.53
CA LEU A 243 4.08 -7.47 7.52
C LEU A 243 3.28 -6.74 8.60
N LEU A 244 3.24 -7.30 9.80
CA LEU A 244 2.35 -6.87 10.89
C LEU A 244 3.09 -6.78 12.22
N SER A 245 2.44 -6.26 13.25
CA SER A 245 3.00 -6.15 14.60
C SER A 245 1.97 -6.52 15.66
N LYS A 246 2.40 -7.29 16.67
CA LYS A 246 1.52 -7.66 17.81
C LYS A 246 0.99 -6.44 18.56
N THR A 247 1.66 -5.29 18.43
CA THR A 247 1.31 -4.04 19.12
C THR A 247 0.72 -2.97 18.21
N ASP A 248 0.34 -3.31 16.97
CA ASP A 248 -0.33 -2.35 16.09
C ASP A 248 -1.85 -2.43 16.27
N PRO A 249 -2.49 -1.41 16.89
CA PRO A 249 -3.93 -1.42 17.07
C PRO A 249 -4.70 -1.06 15.79
N ILE A 250 -4.05 -0.43 14.80
CA ILE A 250 -4.70 0.05 13.56
C ILE A 250 -4.64 -1.03 12.49
N GLY A 251 -3.43 -1.49 12.15
CA GLY A 251 -3.19 -2.64 11.28
C GLY A 251 -3.24 -3.95 12.05
N ALA A 252 -4.32 -4.16 12.82
CA ALA A 252 -4.39 -5.24 13.80
C ALA A 252 -4.24 -6.62 13.14
N GLU A 253 -3.43 -7.48 13.76
CA GLU A 253 -3.16 -8.84 13.28
C GLU A 253 -4.46 -9.63 13.06
N ARG A 254 -5.39 -9.57 14.03
CA ARG A 254 -6.69 -10.23 13.94
C ARG A 254 -7.52 -9.81 12.74
N SER A 255 -7.45 -8.53 12.36
CA SER A 255 -8.20 -8.00 11.21
C SER A 255 -7.62 -8.57 9.91
N ASN A 256 -6.28 -8.52 9.79
CA ASN A 256 -5.56 -9.06 8.64
C ASN A 256 -5.65 -10.59 8.55
N GLN A 257 -5.78 -11.29 9.67
CA GLN A 257 -5.90 -12.75 9.69
C GLN A 257 -7.14 -13.23 8.91
N ARG A 258 -8.26 -12.49 9.01
CA ARG A 258 -9.46 -12.79 8.21
C ARG A 258 -9.23 -12.62 6.71
N VAL A 259 -8.43 -11.63 6.31
CA VAL A 259 -8.04 -11.44 4.91
C VAL A 259 -7.19 -12.62 4.45
N ARG A 260 -6.19 -13.01 5.25
CA ARG A 260 -5.34 -14.17 4.98
C ARG A 260 -6.16 -15.44 4.79
N GLU A 261 -7.05 -15.76 5.73
CA GLU A 261 -7.88 -16.97 5.68
C GLU A 261 -8.73 -17.01 4.40
N ASN A 262 -9.34 -15.89 4.04
CA ASN A 262 -10.07 -15.78 2.77
C ASN A 262 -9.15 -16.02 1.57
N TRP A 263 -7.97 -15.40 1.54
CA TRP A 263 -7.06 -15.52 0.40
C TRP A 263 -6.48 -16.94 0.25
N GLU A 264 -6.10 -17.57 1.36
CA GLU A 264 -5.63 -18.96 1.39
C GLU A 264 -6.75 -19.92 0.96
N SER A 265 -8.00 -19.70 1.39
CA SER A 265 -9.14 -20.51 0.91
C SER A 265 -9.42 -20.39 -0.59
N MET A 266 -8.96 -19.30 -1.22
CA MET A 266 -9.01 -19.09 -2.67
C MET A 266 -7.74 -19.59 -3.38
N GLY A 267 -6.88 -20.35 -2.69
CA GLY A 267 -5.67 -20.96 -3.23
C GLY A 267 -4.45 -20.03 -3.33
N MET A 268 -4.51 -18.84 -2.74
CA MET A 268 -3.37 -17.91 -2.75
C MET A 268 -2.37 -18.28 -1.66
N LYS A 269 -1.08 -18.31 -1.99
CA LYS A 269 -0.01 -18.43 -1.00
C LYS A 269 0.15 -17.11 -0.24
N VAL A 270 0.04 -17.15 1.09
CA VAL A 270 0.20 -15.97 1.96
C VAL A 270 1.32 -16.18 2.97
N ASP A 271 2.44 -15.50 2.76
CA ASP A 271 3.53 -15.40 3.73
C ASP A 271 3.16 -14.39 4.81
N TRP A 272 3.50 -14.70 6.06
CA TRP A 272 2.97 -14.01 7.22
C TRP A 272 4.06 -13.69 8.25
N LYS A 273 4.40 -12.41 8.39
CA LYS A 273 5.36 -11.94 9.39
C LYS A 273 4.70 -11.04 10.41
N VAL A 274 4.79 -11.43 11.68
CA VAL A 274 4.37 -10.61 12.82
C VAL A 274 5.60 -10.24 13.65
N PHE A 275 5.91 -8.95 13.68
CA PHE A 275 6.96 -8.37 14.53
C PHE A 275 6.49 -8.29 15.99
N GLU A 276 7.40 -8.50 16.93
CA GLU A 276 7.05 -8.54 18.36
C GLU A 276 6.46 -7.23 18.87
N LYS A 277 7.03 -6.10 18.43
CA LYS A 277 6.56 -4.76 18.80
C LYS A 277 7.08 -3.75 17.82
N SER A 278 6.23 -3.03 17.14
CA SER A 278 6.58 -1.85 16.34
C SER A 278 5.35 -0.95 16.21
N PRO A 279 5.54 0.37 16.04
CA PRO A 279 4.41 1.24 15.76
C PRO A 279 3.82 0.92 14.39
N HIS A 280 2.57 1.31 14.16
CA HIS A 280 1.89 1.22 12.87
C HIS A 280 2.76 1.76 11.74
N VAL A 281 2.97 0.97 10.67
CA VAL A 281 3.83 1.27 9.50
C VAL A 281 5.32 1.51 9.86
N GLY A 282 5.70 1.22 11.10
CA GLY A 282 7.05 1.48 11.62
C GLY A 282 7.96 0.25 11.66
N HIS A 283 7.58 -0.84 10.98
CA HIS A 283 8.30 -2.12 11.01
C HIS A 283 9.72 -1.95 10.48
N PHE A 284 9.88 -1.42 9.26
CA PHE A 284 11.20 -1.17 8.68
C PHE A 284 12.08 -0.26 9.53
N ARG A 285 11.50 0.80 10.13
CA ARG A 285 12.25 1.71 11.01
C ARG A 285 12.85 0.98 12.22
N LYS A 286 12.12 0.01 12.77
CA LYS A 286 12.54 -0.71 13.98
C LYS A 286 13.36 -1.96 13.68
N TYR A 287 13.03 -2.69 12.63
CA TYR A 287 13.63 -3.97 12.25
C TYR A 287 14.15 -3.94 10.80
N PRO A 288 15.06 -3.03 10.42
CA PRO A 288 15.40 -2.79 9.02
C PRO A 288 15.97 -4.02 8.31
N LYS A 289 16.88 -4.76 8.97
CA LYS A 289 17.48 -5.98 8.40
C LYS A 289 16.45 -7.07 8.16
N GLU A 290 15.64 -7.36 9.17
CA GLU A 290 14.62 -8.39 9.12
C GLU A 290 13.53 -8.04 8.11
N TYR A 291 13.07 -6.78 8.09
CA TYR A 291 12.08 -6.29 7.13
C TYR A 291 12.55 -6.46 5.68
N VAL A 292 13.78 -6.03 5.37
CA VAL A 292 14.36 -6.20 4.03
C VAL A 292 14.53 -7.67 3.67
N ALA A 293 14.96 -8.50 4.62
CA ALA A 293 15.08 -9.95 4.41
C ALA A 293 13.73 -10.60 4.06
N GLN A 294 12.62 -10.17 4.71
CA GLN A 294 11.29 -10.65 4.36
C GLN A 294 10.88 -10.25 2.94
N ILE A 295 11.10 -8.98 2.54
CA ILE A 295 10.79 -8.54 1.18
C ILE A 295 11.62 -9.29 0.14
N TYR A 296 12.92 -9.45 0.37
CA TYR A 296 13.79 -10.12 -0.60
C TYR A 296 13.51 -11.62 -0.68
N GLY A 297 13.32 -12.30 0.45
CA GLY A 297 12.93 -13.72 0.44
C GLY A 297 11.60 -13.95 -0.28
N PHE A 298 10.61 -13.08 -0.07
CA PHE A 298 9.35 -13.14 -0.80
C PHE A 298 9.53 -12.91 -2.30
N LEU A 299 10.32 -11.90 -2.69
CA LEU A 299 10.61 -11.63 -4.10
C LEU A 299 11.31 -12.81 -4.78
N ASP A 300 12.27 -13.45 -4.12
CA ASP A 300 12.97 -14.61 -4.65
C ASP A 300 12.00 -15.79 -4.84
N ALA A 301 11.10 -16.03 -3.89
CA ALA A 301 10.06 -17.06 -4.01
C ALA A 301 9.09 -16.78 -5.17
N VAL A 302 8.70 -15.52 -5.39
CA VAL A 302 7.85 -15.12 -6.53
C VAL A 302 8.55 -15.36 -7.87
N LYS A 303 9.85 -15.05 -7.97
CA LYS A 303 10.63 -15.31 -9.20
C LYS A 303 10.73 -16.80 -9.51
N MET A 304 11.07 -17.62 -8.51
CA MET A 304 11.18 -19.07 -8.67
C MET A 304 9.87 -19.71 -9.16
N ASN A 305 8.74 -19.30 -8.59
CA ASN A 305 7.42 -19.81 -9.03
C ASN A 305 7.13 -19.47 -10.49
N ARG A 306 7.52 -18.28 -10.95
CA ARG A 306 7.30 -17.83 -12.32
C ARG A 306 8.18 -18.60 -13.31
N ASP A 307 9.44 -18.82 -12.96
CA ASP A 307 10.37 -19.57 -13.80
C ASP A 307 9.93 -21.03 -13.96
N ALA A 308 9.39 -21.63 -12.90
CA ALA A 308 8.77 -22.96 -12.97
C ALA A 308 7.54 -22.99 -13.90
N GLN A 309 6.63 -22.02 -13.78
CA GLN A 309 5.45 -21.93 -14.65
C GLN A 309 5.83 -21.79 -16.13
N LYS A 310 6.83 -20.95 -16.45
CA LYS A 310 7.33 -20.80 -17.83
C LYS A 310 7.90 -22.11 -18.38
N GLN A 311 8.66 -22.85 -17.57
CA GLN A 311 9.23 -24.13 -18.00
C GLN A 311 8.16 -25.18 -18.29
N ASP A 312 7.07 -25.20 -17.52
CA ASP A 312 5.96 -26.13 -17.76
C ASP A 312 5.16 -25.75 -19.02
N ASP A 313 4.87 -24.45 -19.22
CA ASP A 313 4.19 -23.95 -20.43
C ASP A 313 5.01 -24.24 -21.70
N ASP A 314 6.33 -24.07 -21.65
CA ASP A 314 7.21 -24.36 -22.78
C ASP A 314 7.28 -25.86 -23.09
N LYS A 315 7.24 -26.74 -22.07
CA LYS A 315 7.13 -28.20 -22.28
C LYS A 315 5.81 -28.59 -22.93
N LEU A 316 4.69 -27.98 -22.52
CA LEU A 316 3.37 -28.23 -23.10
C LEU A 316 3.30 -27.84 -24.59
N LYS A 317 4.02 -26.78 -25.00
CA LYS A 317 4.11 -26.36 -26.41
C LYS A 317 4.99 -27.25 -27.28
N ILE A 318 5.92 -28.00 -26.71
CA ILE A 318 6.81 -28.93 -27.45
C ILE A 318 6.10 -30.26 -27.75
N VAL A 319 5.01 -30.57 -27.03
CA VAL A 319 4.25 -31.83 -27.15
C VAL A 319 3.01 -31.69 -28.06
N GLN A 320 2.71 -30.48 -28.56
CA GLN A 320 1.65 -30.19 -29.54
C GLN A 320 2.23 -29.94 -30.93
#